data_AF-A0A2M9J5N0-F1
#
_entry.id   AF-A0A2M9J5N0-F1
#
_cell.length_a   1.000
_cell.length_b   1.000
_cell.length_c   1.000
_cell.angle_alpha   90.00
_cell.angle_beta   90.00
_cell.angle_gamma   90.00
#
_symmetry.space_group_name_H-M   'P 1'
#
loop_
_entity.id
_entity.type
_entity.pdbx_description
1 polymer ?
#
loop_
_entity_poly.entity_id
_entity_poly.type
_entity_poly.pdbx_seq_one_letter_code
_entity_poly.pdbx_strand_id
1 'polypeptide(L)' 'MVRAALTGYPAEAPLEPGVPLPAHGLDSLGMVGLSASLEDAYDFTFPDAALVPATFASPEKLWDTVTACLPGTP' A
#
# COMPACT_ATOMS: atom_id res chain seq x y z
N MET A 1 -7.66 5.29 -1.59
CA MET A 1 -6.79 5.04 -0.42
C MET A 1 -5.31 5.13 -0.81
N VAL A 2 -4.75 4.27 -1.67
CA VAL A 2 -3.34 4.38 -2.13
C VAL A 2 -3.00 5.69 -2.82
N ARG A 3 -3.84 6.13 -3.75
CA ARG A 3 -3.61 7.37 -4.50
C ARG A 3 -3.70 8.65 -3.65
N ALA A 4 -4.39 8.62 -2.51
CA ALA A 4 -4.48 9.80 -1.63
C ALA A 4 -3.17 10.07 -0.88
N ALA A 5 -2.34 9.03 -0.71
CA ALA A 5 -1.02 9.14 -0.11
C ALA A 5 0.08 9.53 -1.11
N LEU A 6 -0.22 9.59 -2.41
CA LEU A 6 0.73 9.95 -3.47
C LEU A 6 0.57 11.42 -3.85
N THR A 7 1.50 12.26 -3.40
CA THR A 7 1.52 13.70 -3.73
C THR A 7 2.07 13.98 -5.14
N GLY A 8 2.86 13.05 -5.70
CA GLY A 8 3.51 13.17 -7.01
C GLY A 8 2.86 12.37 -8.14
N TYR A 9 1.68 11.77 -7.94
CA TYR A 9 1.00 10.96 -8.96
C TYR A 9 -0.34 11.59 -9.38
N PRO A 10 -0.63 11.71 -10.68
CA PRO A 10 -1.88 12.30 -11.15
C PRO A 10 -3.09 11.45 -10.74
N ALA A 11 -4.11 12.10 -10.18
CA ALA A 11 -5.33 11.46 -9.70
C ALA A 11 -6.22 10.89 -10.82
N GLU A 12 -5.84 10.96 -12.09
CA GLU A 12 -6.62 10.43 -13.19
C GLU A 12 -5.90 9.29 -13.92
N ALA A 13 -4.62 9.06 -13.59
CA ALA A 13 -3.86 7.96 -14.17
C ALA A 13 -4.12 6.64 -13.43
N PRO A 14 -4.23 5.51 -14.16
CA PRO A 14 -4.23 4.19 -13.54
C PRO A 14 -2.89 3.99 -12.82
N LEU A 15 -2.94 3.58 -11.56
CA LEU A 15 -1.75 3.28 -10.78
C LEU A 15 -1.15 1.97 -11.34
N GLU A 16 -0.03 2.06 -12.06
CA GLU A 16 0.58 0.86 -12.62
C GLU A 16 1.16 -0.04 -11.51
N PRO A 17 0.98 -1.38 -11.61
CA PRO A 17 1.41 -2.33 -10.58
C PRO A 17 2.92 -2.27 -10.31
N GLY A 18 3.73 -1.94 -11.32
CA GLY A 18 5.18 -1.81 -11.22
C GLY A 18 5.69 -0.43 -10.82
N VAL A 19 4.80 0.54 -10.55
CA VAL A 19 5.23 1.92 -10.31
C VAL A 19 5.87 2.08 -8.92
N PRO A 20 7.01 2.77 -8.79
CA PRO A 20 7.64 2.97 -7.50
C PRO A 20 6.89 4.01 -6.64
N LEU A 21 6.01 3.59 -5.73
CA LEU A 21 5.25 4.49 -4.85
C LEU A 21 6.11 5.49 -4.06
N PRO A 22 7.25 5.10 -3.42
CA PRO A 22 8.12 6.06 -2.72
C PRO A 22 8.74 7.10 -3.67
N ALA A 23 8.91 6.78 -4.95
CA ALA A 23 9.37 7.77 -5.93
C ALA A 23 8.29 8.81 -6.28
N HIS A 24 7.04 8.56 -5.91
CA HIS A 24 5.88 9.42 -6.16
C HIS A 24 5.36 10.13 -4.90
N GLY A 25 6.19 10.24 -3.86
CA GLY A 25 5.89 11.00 -2.64
C GLY A 25 5.16 10.18 -1.58
N LEU A 26 5.26 8.85 -1.62
CA LEU A 26 4.84 8.01 -0.50
C LEU A 26 5.89 8.08 0.63
N ASP A 27 5.69 9.03 1.54
CA ASP A 27 6.50 9.18 2.75
C ASP A 27 6.03 8.26 3.89
N SER A 28 6.78 8.21 5.00
CA SER A 28 6.48 7.39 6.18
C SER A 28 5.05 7.59 6.72
N LEU A 29 4.57 8.85 6.76
CA LEU A 29 3.19 9.16 7.14
C LEU A 29 2.16 8.64 6.12
N GLY A 30 2.48 8.68 4.83
CA GLY A 30 1.66 8.12 3.78
C GLY A 30 1.55 6.59 3.89
N MET A 31 2.65 5.91 4.22
CA MET A 31 2.67 4.46 4.47
C MET A 31 1.78 4.06 5.65
N VAL A 32 1.88 4.78 6.78
CA VAL A 32 1.06 4.50 7.98
C VAL A 32 -0.43 4.78 7.72
N GLY A 33 -0.76 5.87 7.04
CA GLY A 33 -2.16 6.15 6.68
C GLY A 33 -2.73 5.13 5.70
N LEU A 34 -1.87 4.60 4.82
CA LEU A 34 -2.23 3.54 3.89
C LEU A 34 -2.50 2.22 4.58
N SER A 35 -1.58 1.79 5.46
CA SER A 35 -1.74 0.56 6.21
C SER A 35 -2.99 0.64 7.06
N ALA A 36 -3.19 1.71 7.82
CA ALA A 36 -4.37 1.88 8.66
C ALA A 36 -5.69 1.83 7.86
N SER A 37 -5.72 2.45 6.68
CA SER A 37 -6.88 2.39 5.78
C SER A 37 -7.16 0.99 5.25
N LEU A 38 -6.11 0.21 4.95
CA LEU A 38 -6.25 -1.16 4.48
C LEU A 38 -6.67 -2.08 5.63
N GLU A 39 -6.03 -1.95 6.79
CA GLU A 39 -6.35 -2.69 8.01
C GLU A 39 -7.82 -2.50 8.39
N ASP A 40 -8.31 -1.26 8.35
CA ASP A 40 -9.73 -0.92 8.58
C ASP A 40 -10.66 -1.48 7.49
N ALA A 41 -10.30 -1.32 6.21
CA ALA A 41 -11.15 -1.75 5.10
C ALA A 41 -11.29 -3.28 4.98
N TYR A 42 -10.28 -4.02 5.39
CA TYR A 42 -10.17 -5.46 5.20
C TYR A 42 -10.15 -6.24 6.53
N ASP A 43 -10.30 -5.57 7.66
CA ASP A 43 -10.30 -6.14 9.02
C ASP A 43 -9.08 -7.05 9.27
N PHE A 44 -7.89 -6.58 8.89
CA PHE A 44 -6.63 -7.28 9.14
C PHE A 44 -5.62 -6.35 9.81
N THR A 45 -4.49 -6.90 10.23
CA THR A 45 -3.39 -6.12 10.80
C THR A 45 -2.13 -6.39 10.00
N PHE A 46 -1.42 -5.34 9.59
CA PHE A 46 -0.13 -5.50 8.95
C PHE A 46 0.92 -5.91 9.99
N PRO A 47 1.67 -6.99 9.74
CA PRO A 47 2.81 -7.29 10.59
C PRO A 47 3.87 -6.19 10.45
N ASP A 48 4.55 -5.85 11.55
CA ASP A 48 5.62 -4.84 11.57
C ASP A 48 6.73 -5.15 10.54
N ALA A 49 7.00 -6.45 10.33
CA ALA A 49 7.93 -6.93 9.29
C ALA A 49 7.47 -6.63 7.84
N ALA A 50 6.17 -6.45 7.60
CA ALA A 50 5.62 -6.03 6.32
C ALA A 50 5.54 -4.51 6.16
N LEU A 51 5.60 -3.75 7.27
CA LEU A 51 5.62 -2.29 7.30
C LEU A 51 7.00 -1.72 6.90
N VAL A 52 7.56 -2.20 5.79
CA VAL A 52 8.88 -1.84 5.30
C VAL A 52 8.79 -1.20 3.92
N PRO A 53 9.68 -0.25 3.57
CA PRO A 53 9.67 0.43 2.27
C PRO A 53 9.81 -0.55 1.09
N ALA A 54 10.31 -1.77 1.31
CA ALA A 54 10.34 -2.81 0.30
C ALA A 54 8.95 -3.36 -0.10
N THR A 55 8.00 -3.40 0.83
CA THR A 55 6.60 -3.80 0.59
C THR A 55 5.84 -2.67 -0.11
N PHE A 56 6.08 -1.44 0.32
CA PHE A 56 5.52 -0.25 -0.32
C PHE A 56 6.32 0.20 -1.55
N ALA A 57 7.31 -0.58 -2.00
CA ALA A 57 8.11 -0.24 -3.17
C ALA A 57 7.25 -0.16 -4.41
N SER A 58 6.25 -1.05 -4.54
CA SER A 58 5.34 -1.09 -5.68
C SER A 58 3.94 -1.50 -5.20
N PRO A 59 2.87 -1.00 -5.84
CA PRO A 59 1.52 -1.35 -5.46
C PRO A 59 1.24 -2.86 -5.63
N GLU A 60 1.91 -3.53 -6.58
CA GLU A 60 1.85 -4.99 -6.71
C GLU A 60 2.30 -5.72 -5.44
N LYS A 61 3.48 -5.38 -4.90
CA LYS A 61 4.02 -5.99 -3.68
C LYS A 61 3.14 -5.73 -2.45
N LEU A 62 2.61 -4.51 -2.36
CA LEU A 62 1.66 -4.16 -1.31
C LEU A 62 0.44 -5.08 -1.39
N TRP A 63 -0.17 -5.21 -2.58
CA TRP A 63 -1.36 -6.06 -2.76
C TRP A 63 -1.09 -7.54 -2.57
N ASP A 64 0.08 -8.03 -3.02
CA ASP A 64 0.54 -9.40 -2.79
C ASP A 64 0.63 -9.69 -1.29
N THR A 65 1.22 -8.77 -0.52
CA THR A 65 1.33 -8.87 0.94
C THR A 65 -0.04 -8.82 1.63
N VAL A 66 -0.92 -7.89 1.22
CA VAL A 66 -2.30 -7.81 1.72
C VAL A 66 -3.03 -9.12 1.46
N THR A 67 -2.94 -9.66 0.25
CA THR A 67 -3.60 -10.91 -0.15
C THR A 67 -3.05 -12.11 0.60
N ALA A 68 -1.74 -12.14 0.89
CA ALA A 68 -1.11 -13.16 1.71
C ALA A 68 -1.49 -13.08 3.19
N CYS A 69 -1.73 -11.87 3.71
CA CYS A 69 -2.15 -11.65 5.09
C CYS A 69 -3.66 -11.77 5.31
N LEU A 70 -4.47 -11.59 4.26
CA LEU A 70 -5.92 -11.74 4.32
C LEU A 70 -6.27 -13.18 4.73
N PRO A 71 -6.90 -13.37 5.90
CA PRO A 71 -7.29 -14.70 6.35
C PRO A 71 -8.50 -15.17 5.55
N GLY A 72 -8.23 -15.81 4.41
CA GLY A 72 -9.15 -16.70 3.71
C GLY A 72 -10.28 -16.02 2.93
N THR A 73 -10.26 -16.26 1.62
CA THR A 73 -11.49 -16.75 0.96
C THR A 73 -11.20 -18.19 0.51
N PRO A 74 -12.02 -19.18 0.91
CA PRO A 74 -11.94 -20.56 0.41
C PRO A 74 -12.30 -20.67 -1.09
#